data_AF-A0A6B2SM66-F1
#
_entry.id   AF-A0A6B2SM66-F1
#
_cell.length_a   1.000
_cell.length_b   1.000
_cell.length_c   1.000
_cell.angle_alpha   90.00
_cell.angle_beta   90.00
_cell.angle_gamma   90.00
#
_symmetry.space_group_name_H-M   'P 1'
#
loop_
_entity.id
_entity.type
_entity.pdbx_description
1 polymer ?
#
loop_
_entity_poly.entity_id
_entity_poly.type
_entity_poly.pdbx_seq_one_letter_code
_entity_poly.pdbx_strand_id
1 'polypeptide(L)'
;ARTALALREATAAGGWTLLDHPMLVLDVAGTPAFLEPDAVVVHPDGGWTVVEIKSFPMIDGSADAAKVGGAARQSAVYALALERVAARMDPAPPVRHHVLLVCPKDFSNLPTASAVDVRKQLSVTRRQLARLTRVEDIAAELPEGTTFDVRRPAAELTAAVESVPATYAPECLAACELAFHCRARARQAGEVTSLGRAIRGELGGLTSIGDVLAAARGEAGDPDDPAV
;
A
#
# COMPACT_ATOMS: atom_id res chain seq x y z
N ALA A 1 -18.98 12.34 3.81
CA ALA A 1 -20.44 12.62 3.80
C ALA A 1 -21.01 12.65 2.38
N ARG A 2 -20.44 13.44 1.45
CA ARG A 2 -20.94 13.61 0.07
C ARG A 2 -20.94 12.32 -0.77
N THR A 3 -19.83 11.59 -0.86
CA THR A 3 -19.72 10.35 -1.64
C THR A 3 -20.71 9.27 -1.19
N ALA A 4 -20.86 9.09 0.13
CA ALA A 4 -21.82 8.13 0.68
C ALA A 4 -23.27 8.49 0.33
N LEU A 5 -23.62 9.79 0.25
CA LEU A 5 -24.94 10.21 -0.21
C LEU A 5 -25.12 9.92 -1.70
N ALA A 6 -24.15 10.28 -2.54
CA ALA A 6 -24.20 10.03 -3.98
C ALA A 6 -24.34 8.53 -4.30
N LEU A 7 -23.62 7.67 -3.58
CA LEU A 7 -23.74 6.21 -3.72
C LEU A 7 -25.14 5.72 -3.32
N ARG A 8 -25.76 6.28 -2.28
CA ARG A 8 -27.14 5.94 -1.88
C ARG A 8 -28.15 6.33 -2.95
N GLU A 9 -28.07 7.58 -3.41
CA GLU A 9 -28.98 8.11 -4.43
C GLU A 9 -28.86 7.33 -5.75
N ALA A 10 -27.63 7.06 -6.18
CA ALA A 10 -27.36 6.25 -7.37
C ALA A 10 -27.90 4.83 -7.25
N THR A 11 -27.71 4.19 -6.09
CA THR A 11 -28.22 2.83 -5.83
C THR A 11 -29.75 2.81 -5.85
N ALA A 12 -30.40 3.80 -5.24
CA ALA A 12 -31.85 3.91 -5.22
C ALA A 12 -32.47 4.23 -6.59
N ALA A 13 -31.73 4.94 -7.45
CA ALA A 13 -32.17 5.27 -8.80
C ALA A 13 -32.25 4.04 -9.72
N GLY A 14 -31.54 2.94 -9.41
CA GLY A 14 -31.59 1.69 -10.18
C GLY A 14 -31.08 1.81 -11.62
N GLY A 15 -30.27 2.83 -11.91
CA GLY A 15 -29.68 3.09 -13.22
C GLY A 15 -28.16 3.02 -13.20
N TRP A 16 -27.54 3.00 -14.38
CA TRP A 16 -26.10 3.13 -14.50
C TRP A 16 -25.66 4.52 -14.03
N THR A 17 -24.80 4.56 -13.00
CA THR A 17 -24.20 5.81 -12.52
C THR A 17 -22.69 5.66 -12.47
N LEU A 18 -21.96 6.65 -13.01
CA LEU A 18 -20.52 6.78 -12.87
C LEU A 18 -20.22 7.92 -11.90
N LEU A 19 -19.51 7.62 -10.82
CA LEU A 19 -18.96 8.62 -9.93
C LEU A 19 -17.50 8.84 -10.33
N ASP A 20 -17.21 10.05 -10.78
CA ASP A 20 -15.87 10.50 -11.17
C ASP A 20 -15.10 10.97 -9.93
N HIS A 21 -13.90 10.44 -9.73
CA HIS A 21 -13.03 10.75 -8.59
C HIS A 21 -13.74 10.86 -7.21
N PRO A 22 -14.51 9.84 -6.78
CA PRO A 22 -15.23 9.90 -5.52
C PRO A 22 -14.30 9.79 -4.31
N MET A 23 -14.34 10.77 -3.40
CA MET A 23 -13.54 10.71 -2.17
C MET A 23 -14.11 9.67 -1.18
N LEU A 24 -13.30 8.67 -0.84
CA LEU A 24 -13.56 7.63 0.16
C LEU A 24 -12.65 7.84 1.37
N VAL A 25 -13.02 7.20 2.49
CA VAL A 25 -12.22 7.23 3.72
C VAL A 25 -12.05 5.81 4.23
N LEU A 26 -10.81 5.46 4.57
CA LEU A 26 -10.45 4.20 5.20
C LEU A 26 -9.66 4.49 6.47
N ASP A 27 -9.95 3.78 7.55
CA ASP A 27 -9.10 3.84 8.74
C ASP A 27 -7.81 3.04 8.51
N VAL A 28 -6.67 3.69 8.70
CA VAL A 28 -5.34 3.10 8.58
C VAL A 28 -4.61 3.39 9.89
N ALA A 29 -4.36 2.35 10.67
CA ALA A 29 -3.66 2.46 11.95
C ALA A 29 -4.28 3.51 12.91
N GLY A 30 -5.62 3.60 12.95
CA GLY A 30 -6.34 4.56 13.81
C GLY A 30 -6.43 5.99 13.25
N THR A 31 -5.89 6.24 12.05
CA THR A 31 -5.93 7.54 11.37
C THR A 31 -6.76 7.44 10.08
N PRO A 32 -7.60 8.43 9.75
CA PRO A 32 -8.32 8.44 8.48
C PRO A 32 -7.37 8.68 7.30
N ALA A 33 -7.35 7.74 6.36
CA ALA A 33 -6.76 7.89 5.03
C ALA A 33 -7.86 8.25 4.02
N PHE A 34 -7.62 9.33 3.27
CA PHE A 34 -8.49 9.79 2.19
C PHE A 34 -8.05 9.15 0.88
N LEU A 35 -9.01 8.59 0.16
CA LEU A 35 -8.77 7.77 -1.02
C LEU A 35 -9.62 8.29 -2.17
N GLU A 36 -9.01 8.44 -3.34
CA GLU A 36 -9.69 8.88 -4.55
C GLU A 36 -9.47 7.80 -5.62
N PRO A 37 -10.42 6.87 -5.81
CA PRO A 37 -10.44 5.99 -6.98
C PRO A 37 -10.66 6.83 -8.24
N ASP A 38 -10.19 6.35 -9.39
CA ASP A 38 -10.43 7.07 -10.66
C ASP A 38 -11.93 7.17 -10.95
N ALA A 39 -12.67 6.06 -10.80
CA ALA A 39 -14.13 6.11 -10.77
C ALA A 39 -14.75 4.95 -10.01
N VAL A 40 -16.05 5.08 -9.70
CA VAL A 40 -16.90 4.00 -9.19
C VAL A 40 -18.17 3.93 -10.03
N VAL A 41 -18.49 2.74 -10.52
CA VAL A 41 -19.75 2.46 -11.23
C VAL A 41 -20.76 1.86 -10.26
N VAL A 42 -21.93 2.45 -10.20
CA VAL A 42 -23.13 1.85 -9.59
C VAL A 42 -23.95 1.22 -10.71
N HIS A 43 -24.20 -0.08 -10.56
CA HIS A 43 -24.95 -0.89 -11.52
C HIS A 43 -26.46 -0.77 -11.25
N PRO A 44 -27.32 -1.04 -12.25
CA PRO A 44 -28.78 -1.07 -12.06
C PRO A 44 -29.26 -2.04 -10.97
N ASP A 45 -28.50 -3.11 -10.70
CA ASP A 45 -28.79 -4.07 -9.64
C ASP A 45 -28.29 -3.63 -8.24
N GLY A 46 -27.79 -2.40 -8.13
CA GLY A 46 -27.27 -1.81 -6.90
C GLY A 46 -25.82 -2.18 -6.58
N GLY A 47 -25.18 -3.08 -7.35
CA GLY A 47 -23.78 -3.43 -7.12
C GLY A 47 -22.82 -2.30 -7.47
N TRP A 48 -21.67 -2.24 -6.78
CA TRP A 48 -20.65 -1.22 -7.00
C TRP A 48 -19.36 -1.83 -7.56
N THR A 49 -18.78 -1.22 -8.59
CA THR A 49 -17.50 -1.62 -9.19
C THR A 49 -16.51 -0.47 -9.13
N VAL A 50 -15.31 -0.73 -8.63
CA VAL A 50 -14.17 0.18 -8.77
C VAL A 50 -13.68 0.16 -10.22
N VAL A 51 -13.40 1.34 -10.76
CA VAL A 51 -12.71 1.52 -12.03
C VAL A 51 -11.34 2.12 -11.76
N GLU A 52 -10.31 1.51 -12.32
CA GLU A 52 -8.92 1.95 -12.20
C GLU A 52 -8.37 2.24 -13.59
N ILE A 53 -7.86 3.45 -13.81
CA ILE A 53 -7.36 3.92 -15.09
C ILE A 53 -5.83 4.01 -15.00
N LYS A 54 -5.13 3.36 -15.93
CA LYS A 54 -3.66 3.35 -15.97
C LYS A 54 -3.16 3.68 -17.36
N SER A 55 -1.98 4.32 -17.43
CA SER A 55 -1.35 4.76 -18.67
C SER A 55 -0.49 3.69 -19.36
N PHE A 56 -0.27 2.54 -18.73
CA PHE A 56 0.44 1.44 -19.40
C PHE A 56 -0.48 0.74 -20.39
N PRO A 57 0.03 0.30 -21.56
CA PRO A 57 -0.81 -0.29 -22.58
C PRO A 57 -1.24 -1.72 -22.23
N MET A 58 -2.41 -2.10 -22.72
CA MET A 58 -2.81 -3.49 -22.93
C MET A 58 -2.48 -3.87 -24.39
N ILE A 59 -1.45 -4.67 -24.57
CA ILE A 59 -0.96 -5.16 -25.86
C ILE A 59 -1.63 -6.51 -26.13
N ASP A 60 -2.36 -6.62 -27.24
CA ASP A 60 -3.06 -7.85 -27.64
C ASP A 60 -3.96 -8.41 -26.52
N GLY A 61 -4.60 -7.52 -25.76
CA GLY A 61 -5.50 -7.86 -24.64
C GLY A 61 -4.79 -8.23 -23.33
N SER A 62 -3.46 -8.14 -23.27
CA SER A 62 -2.67 -8.43 -22.07
C SER A 62 -1.84 -7.22 -21.65
N ALA A 63 -1.59 -7.07 -20.35
CA ALA A 63 -0.68 -6.06 -19.82
C ALA A 63 0.40 -6.70 -18.96
N ASP A 64 1.48 -5.96 -18.72
CA ASP A 64 2.55 -6.36 -17.82
C ASP A 64 2.00 -6.79 -16.45
N ALA A 65 2.31 -8.02 -16.04
CA ALA A 65 1.75 -8.62 -14.85
C ALA A 65 2.10 -7.87 -13.56
N ALA A 66 3.28 -7.25 -13.49
CA ALA A 66 3.68 -6.47 -12.32
C ALA A 66 2.86 -5.18 -12.22
N LYS A 67 2.61 -4.52 -13.36
CA LYS A 67 1.74 -3.33 -13.44
C LYS A 67 0.28 -3.65 -13.12
N VAL A 68 -0.27 -4.73 -13.66
CA VAL A 68 -1.62 -5.21 -13.34
C VAL A 68 -1.71 -5.57 -11.85
N GLY A 69 -0.71 -6.25 -11.30
CA GLY A 69 -0.66 -6.56 -9.88
C GLY A 69 -0.60 -5.32 -8.98
N GLY A 70 0.08 -4.26 -9.43
CA GLY A 70 0.07 -2.93 -8.80
C GLY A 70 -1.32 -2.31 -8.78
N ALA A 71 -1.97 -2.24 -9.94
CA ALA A 71 -3.34 -1.74 -10.07
C ALA A 71 -4.32 -2.52 -9.19
N ALA A 72 -4.27 -3.87 -9.23
CA ALA A 72 -5.12 -4.72 -8.40
C ALA A 72 -4.97 -4.46 -6.90
N ARG A 73 -3.74 -4.17 -6.41
CA ARG A 73 -3.51 -3.83 -5.00
C ARG A 73 -4.14 -2.48 -4.65
N GLN A 74 -4.01 -1.49 -5.52
CA GLN A 74 -4.63 -0.18 -5.34
C GLN A 74 -6.16 -0.29 -5.32
N SER A 75 -6.75 -0.98 -6.32
CA SER A 75 -8.20 -1.16 -6.41
C SER A 75 -8.78 -1.97 -5.26
N ALA A 76 -8.02 -2.90 -4.67
CA ALA A 76 -8.42 -3.60 -3.45
C ALA A 76 -8.60 -2.64 -2.24
N VAL A 77 -7.75 -1.62 -2.10
CA VAL A 77 -7.89 -0.60 -1.06
C VAL A 77 -9.20 0.18 -1.26
N TYR A 78 -9.51 0.55 -2.50
CA TYR A 78 -10.76 1.24 -2.85
C TYR A 78 -12.00 0.37 -2.62
N ALA A 79 -11.97 -0.89 -3.04
CA ALA A 79 -13.06 -1.83 -2.80
C ALA A 79 -13.30 -2.04 -1.30
N LEU A 80 -12.23 -2.14 -0.49
CA LEU A 80 -12.35 -2.22 0.96
C LEU A 80 -12.98 -0.96 1.57
N ALA A 81 -12.60 0.23 1.08
CA ALA A 81 -13.20 1.48 1.54
C ALA A 81 -14.69 1.58 1.16
N LEU A 82 -15.06 1.11 -0.04
CA LEU A 82 -16.47 1.00 -0.46
C LEU A 82 -17.25 0.02 0.41
N GLU A 83 -16.68 -1.13 0.78
CA GLU A 83 -17.34 -2.09 1.68
C GLU A 83 -17.66 -1.45 3.04
N ARG A 84 -16.77 -0.58 3.56
CA ARG A 84 -17.04 0.20 4.79
C ARG A 84 -18.16 1.22 4.62
N VAL A 85 -18.34 1.77 3.43
CA VAL A 85 -19.47 2.66 3.12
C VAL A 85 -20.77 1.85 2.99
N ALA A 86 -20.74 0.74 2.24
CA ALA A 86 -21.88 -0.15 2.04
C ALA A 86 -22.41 -0.72 3.36
N ALA A 87 -21.52 -1.09 4.29
CA ALA A 87 -21.90 -1.61 5.61
C ALA A 87 -22.68 -0.61 6.49
N ARG A 88 -22.77 0.67 6.10
CA ARG A 88 -23.58 1.70 6.78
C ARG A 88 -24.96 1.89 6.15
N MET A 89 -25.32 1.06 5.18
CA MET A 89 -26.59 1.09 4.46
C MET A 89 -27.37 -0.20 4.71
N ASP A 90 -28.69 -0.12 4.63
CA ASP A 90 -29.58 -1.27 4.76
C ASP A 90 -30.63 -1.26 3.62
N PRO A 91 -30.65 -2.27 2.73
CA PRO A 91 -29.67 -3.36 2.63
C PRO A 91 -28.29 -2.84 2.21
N ALA A 92 -27.23 -3.51 2.66
CA ALA A 92 -25.86 -3.20 2.26
C ALA A 92 -25.64 -3.53 0.77
N PRO A 93 -25.30 -2.56 -0.09
CA PRO A 93 -25.07 -2.83 -1.52
C PRO A 93 -23.84 -3.72 -1.74
N PRO A 94 -23.87 -4.65 -2.71
CA PRO A 94 -22.75 -5.54 -2.95
C PRO A 94 -21.60 -4.79 -3.65
N VAL A 95 -20.42 -4.78 -3.02
CA VAL A 95 -19.19 -4.34 -3.67
C VAL A 95 -18.60 -5.50 -4.46
N ARG A 96 -18.49 -5.35 -5.79
CA ARG A 96 -17.98 -6.39 -6.68
C ARG A 96 -16.46 -6.49 -6.57
N HIS A 97 -15.95 -7.72 -6.52
CA HIS A 97 -14.51 -8.00 -6.44
C HIS A 97 -13.82 -8.16 -7.81
N HIS A 98 -14.58 -8.09 -8.89
CA HIS A 98 -14.02 -7.84 -10.22
C HIS A 98 -14.05 -6.34 -10.47
N VAL A 99 -12.88 -5.72 -10.43
CA VAL A 99 -12.69 -4.30 -10.75
C VAL A 99 -12.47 -4.12 -12.24
N LEU A 100 -12.76 -2.94 -12.77
CA LEU A 100 -12.52 -2.63 -14.18
C LEU A 100 -11.18 -1.90 -14.32
N LEU A 101 -10.17 -2.59 -14.85
CA LEU A 101 -8.90 -1.97 -15.22
C LEU A 101 -9.03 -1.41 -16.64
N VAL A 102 -8.86 -0.10 -16.79
CA VAL A 102 -8.89 0.62 -18.08
C VAL A 102 -7.49 1.07 -18.44
N CYS A 103 -7.04 0.71 -19.64
CA CYS A 103 -5.73 1.06 -20.18
C CYS A 103 -5.83 1.50 -21.64
N PRO A 104 -4.83 2.21 -22.17
CA PRO A 104 -4.63 2.35 -23.62
C PRO A 104 -4.57 0.99 -24.31
N LYS A 105 -5.26 0.86 -25.44
CA LYS A 105 -5.21 -0.32 -26.30
C LYS A 105 -3.99 -0.24 -27.21
N ASP A 106 -3.15 -1.28 -27.16
CA ASP A 106 -1.93 -1.41 -27.95
C ASP A 106 -1.07 -0.13 -27.86
N PHE A 107 -0.73 0.47 -29.00
CA PHE A 107 0.02 1.75 -29.07
C PHE A 107 -0.89 2.95 -29.40
N SER A 108 -2.18 2.86 -29.09
CA SER A 108 -3.17 3.89 -29.38
C SER A 108 -3.62 4.65 -28.13
N ASN A 109 -4.30 5.77 -28.32
CA ASN A 109 -5.02 6.50 -27.26
C ASN A 109 -6.46 6.01 -27.06
N LEU A 110 -6.85 4.88 -27.68
CA LEU A 110 -8.18 4.29 -27.48
C LEU A 110 -8.18 3.49 -26.17
N PRO A 111 -9.21 3.60 -25.33
CA PRO A 111 -9.32 2.79 -24.13
C PRO A 111 -9.70 1.35 -24.48
N THR A 112 -9.14 0.40 -23.74
CA THR A 112 -9.66 -0.95 -23.58
C THR A 112 -9.75 -1.27 -22.09
N ALA A 113 -10.58 -2.25 -21.73
CA ALA A 113 -10.83 -2.57 -20.34
C ALA A 113 -10.81 -4.08 -20.09
N SER A 114 -10.37 -4.47 -18.90
CA SER A 114 -10.36 -5.86 -18.46
C SER A 114 -10.85 -5.97 -17.02
N ALA A 115 -11.64 -7.01 -16.75
CA ALA A 115 -12.09 -7.32 -15.40
C ALA A 115 -10.97 -8.03 -14.62
N VAL A 116 -10.58 -7.46 -13.48
CA VAL A 116 -9.50 -8.00 -12.63
C VAL A 116 -10.08 -8.44 -11.30
N ASP A 117 -9.91 -9.72 -10.95
CA ASP A 117 -10.30 -10.24 -9.64
C ASP A 117 -9.30 -9.78 -8.56
N VAL A 118 -9.80 -9.04 -7.56
CA VAL A 118 -8.99 -8.50 -6.46
C VAL A 118 -9.18 -9.23 -5.13
N ARG A 119 -9.86 -10.38 -5.08
CA ARG A 119 -10.13 -11.10 -3.81
C ARG A 119 -8.86 -11.43 -3.03
N LYS A 120 -7.79 -11.84 -3.71
CA LYS A 120 -6.49 -12.14 -3.09
C LYS A 120 -5.90 -10.87 -2.45
N GLN A 121 -5.89 -9.77 -3.18
CA GLN A 121 -5.35 -8.48 -2.74
C GLN A 121 -6.18 -7.94 -1.57
N LEU A 122 -7.52 -8.00 -1.65
CA LEU A 122 -8.42 -7.64 -0.57
C LEU A 122 -8.12 -8.39 0.74
N SER A 123 -7.93 -9.71 0.65
CA SER A 123 -7.60 -10.54 1.82
C SER A 123 -6.27 -10.13 2.47
N VAL A 124 -5.26 -9.84 1.64
CA VAL A 124 -3.94 -9.36 2.12
C VAL A 124 -4.08 -7.97 2.75
N THR A 125 -4.74 -7.02 2.08
CA THR A 125 -4.95 -5.66 2.58
C THR A 125 -5.68 -5.65 3.92
N ARG A 126 -6.76 -6.44 4.06
CA ARG A 126 -7.48 -6.55 5.35
C ARG A 126 -6.57 -7.07 6.46
N ARG A 127 -5.78 -8.11 6.19
CA ARG A 127 -4.84 -8.68 7.16
C ARG A 127 -3.76 -7.68 7.56
N GLN A 128 -3.23 -6.94 6.60
CA GLN A 128 -2.21 -5.91 6.86
C GLN A 128 -2.78 -4.81 7.74
N LEU A 129 -3.92 -4.23 7.37
CA LEU A 129 -4.56 -3.16 8.13
C LEU A 129 -4.91 -3.59 9.56
N ALA A 130 -5.37 -4.83 9.76
CA ALA A 130 -5.68 -5.35 11.09
C ALA A 130 -4.46 -5.58 12.00
N ARG A 131 -3.25 -5.57 11.43
CA ARG A 131 -1.98 -5.82 12.14
C ARG A 131 -1.11 -4.57 12.25
N LEU A 132 -1.54 -3.45 11.67
CA LEU A 132 -0.77 -2.21 11.77
C LEU A 132 -0.76 -1.76 13.24
N THR A 133 0.43 -1.47 13.74
CA THR A 133 0.62 -0.70 14.97
C THR A 133 -0.07 0.65 14.81
N ARG A 134 -0.83 1.08 15.82
CA ARG A 134 -1.58 2.33 15.74
C ARG A 134 -0.60 3.50 15.66
N VAL A 135 -0.99 4.57 14.95
CA VAL A 135 -0.12 5.74 14.77
C VAL A 135 0.23 6.38 16.12
N GLU A 136 -0.71 6.40 17.07
CA GLU A 136 -0.45 6.88 18.43
C GLU A 136 0.56 6.04 19.20
N ASP A 137 0.61 4.73 18.99
CA ASP A 137 1.57 3.85 19.64
C ASP A 137 2.98 4.13 19.09
N ILE A 138 3.09 4.31 17.76
CA ILE A 138 4.33 4.72 17.10
C ILE A 138 4.77 6.11 17.59
N ALA A 139 3.84 7.06 17.72
CA ALA A 139 4.13 8.40 18.18
C ALA A 139 4.58 8.43 19.65
N ALA A 140 4.07 7.52 20.49
CA ALA A 140 4.45 7.41 21.89
C ALA A 140 5.90 6.90 22.10
N GLU A 141 6.51 6.27 21.09
CA GLU A 141 7.93 5.90 21.10
C GLU A 141 8.87 7.09 20.89
N LEU A 142 8.35 8.22 20.39
CA LEU A 142 9.15 9.41 20.11
C LEU A 142 9.34 10.27 21.37
N PRO A 143 10.48 10.99 21.49
CA PRO A 143 10.67 11.97 22.55
C PRO A 143 9.54 13.01 22.59
N GLU A 144 9.16 13.45 23.79
CA GLU A 144 8.12 14.47 23.95
C GLU A 144 8.48 15.75 23.18
N GLY A 145 7.49 16.29 22.44
CA GLY A 145 7.68 17.48 21.62
C GLY A 145 8.36 17.25 20.26
N THR A 146 8.67 16.00 19.90
CA THR A 146 9.22 15.68 18.56
C THR A 146 8.28 16.15 17.46
N THR A 147 8.83 16.85 16.47
CA THR A 147 8.11 17.32 15.30
C THR A 147 8.97 17.19 14.04
N PHE A 148 8.33 16.79 12.94
CA PHE A 148 8.94 16.74 11.61
C PHE A 148 8.51 17.92 10.72
N ASP A 149 8.00 19.00 11.33
CA ASP A 149 7.64 20.21 10.61
C ASP A 149 8.88 20.87 9.99
N VAL A 150 8.97 20.78 8.66
CA VAL A 150 10.10 21.30 7.86
C VAL A 150 10.36 22.80 8.00
N ARG A 151 9.47 23.54 8.69
CA ARG A 151 9.63 24.96 9.01
C ARG A 151 10.44 25.20 10.29
N ARG A 152 10.73 24.16 11.08
CA ARG A 152 11.56 24.25 12.30
C ARG A 152 13.04 24.47 11.96
N PRO A 153 13.85 24.97 12.91
CA PRO A 153 15.30 25.09 12.73
C PRO A 153 15.93 23.75 12.33
N ALA A 154 16.92 23.77 11.43
CA ALA A 154 17.56 22.57 10.89
C ALA A 154 18.14 21.63 11.97
N ALA A 155 18.65 22.19 13.06
CA ALA A 155 19.17 21.41 14.18
C ALA A 155 18.07 20.60 14.89
N GLU A 156 16.89 21.18 15.08
CA GLU A 156 15.74 20.47 15.67
C GLU A 156 15.23 19.37 14.74
N LEU A 157 15.14 19.65 13.43
CA LEU A 157 14.76 18.65 12.43
C LEU A 157 15.74 17.50 12.36
N THR A 158 17.04 17.79 12.45
CA THR A 158 18.08 16.76 12.49
C THR A 158 17.91 15.90 13.74
N ALA A 159 17.73 16.50 14.92
CA ALA A 159 17.49 15.76 16.15
C ALA A 159 16.22 14.87 16.06
N ALA A 160 15.14 15.37 15.45
CA ALA A 160 13.93 14.60 15.22
C ALA A 160 14.16 13.41 14.28
N VAL A 161 14.84 13.61 13.14
CA VAL A 161 15.17 12.53 12.19
C VAL A 161 16.10 11.49 12.84
N GLU A 162 17.05 11.91 13.66
CA GLU A 162 17.96 11.02 14.38
C GLU A 162 17.30 10.24 15.52
N SER A 163 16.09 10.65 15.95
CA SER A 163 15.31 9.93 16.98
C SER A 163 14.57 8.70 16.44
N VAL A 164 14.51 8.54 15.12
CA VAL A 164 13.78 7.44 14.46
C VAL A 164 14.78 6.45 13.85
N PRO A 165 14.55 5.13 13.97
CA PRO A 165 15.41 4.13 13.34
C PRO A 165 15.46 4.30 11.81
N ALA A 166 16.67 4.36 11.27
CA ALA A 166 16.90 4.45 9.84
C ALA A 166 16.67 3.09 9.16
N THR A 167 15.56 2.96 8.41
CA THR A 167 15.31 1.76 7.60
C THR A 167 15.64 2.05 6.13
N TYR A 168 16.80 1.57 5.66
CA TYR A 168 17.23 1.75 4.27
C TYR A 168 17.04 0.49 3.44
N ALA A 169 16.60 0.64 2.19
CA ALA A 169 16.73 -0.37 1.15
C ALA A 169 17.21 0.29 -0.15
N PRO A 170 17.88 -0.43 -1.08
CA PRO A 170 18.42 0.14 -2.31
C PRO A 170 17.40 0.90 -3.16
N GLU A 171 16.12 0.47 -3.15
CA GLU A 171 15.06 1.13 -3.91
C GLU A 171 14.78 2.56 -3.41
N CYS A 172 15.15 2.89 -2.16
CA CYS A 172 14.98 4.23 -1.60
C CYS A 172 15.74 5.30 -2.39
N LEU A 173 16.88 4.97 -3.02
CA LEU A 173 17.68 5.94 -3.79
C LEU A 173 16.92 6.57 -4.97
N ALA A 174 15.87 5.92 -5.46
CA ALA A 174 15.06 6.42 -6.56
C ALA A 174 13.85 7.25 -6.12
N ALA A 175 13.50 7.26 -4.82
CA ALA A 175 12.18 7.73 -4.36
C ALA A 175 12.19 8.51 -3.03
N CYS A 176 13.32 8.57 -2.31
CA CYS A 176 13.39 9.17 -0.98
C CYS A 176 14.61 10.09 -0.83
N GLU A 177 14.35 11.35 -0.50
CA GLU A 177 15.39 12.38 -0.26
C GLU A 177 16.30 12.05 0.94
N LEU A 178 15.80 11.27 1.91
CA LEU A 178 16.58 10.83 3.07
C LEU A 178 17.42 9.55 2.80
N ALA A 179 17.42 9.02 1.58
CA ALA A 179 18.05 7.73 1.29
C ALA A 179 19.55 7.68 1.64
N PHE A 180 20.29 8.77 1.41
CA PHE A 180 21.72 8.82 1.76
C PHE A 180 21.95 8.78 3.27
N HIS A 181 21.12 9.49 4.04
CA HIS A 181 21.17 9.48 5.50
C HIS A 181 20.88 8.06 6.03
N CYS A 182 19.75 7.46 5.64
CA CYS A 182 19.40 6.13 6.11
C CYS A 182 20.41 5.06 5.66
N ARG A 183 21.00 5.21 4.46
CA ARG A 183 22.07 4.31 3.97
C ARG A 183 23.32 4.38 4.82
N ALA A 184 23.73 5.58 5.24
CA ALA A 184 24.88 5.74 6.11
C ALA A 184 24.65 5.07 7.46
N ARG A 185 23.46 5.26 8.05
CA ARG A 185 23.05 4.62 9.31
C ARG A 185 22.99 3.10 9.20
N ALA A 186 22.33 2.56 8.18
CA ALA A 186 22.25 1.12 7.95
C ALA A 186 23.63 0.47 7.77
N ARG A 187 24.57 1.16 7.10
CA ARG A 187 25.96 0.68 6.98
C ARG A 187 26.69 0.69 8.32
N GLN A 188 26.52 1.74 9.11
CA GLN A 188 27.13 1.84 10.43
C GLN A 188 26.63 0.75 11.38
N ALA A 189 25.33 0.43 11.33
CA ALA A 189 24.71 -0.64 12.08
C ALA A 189 24.93 -2.04 11.46
N GLY A 190 25.55 -2.13 10.28
CA GLY A 190 25.78 -3.39 9.60
C GLY A 190 24.49 -4.09 9.17
N GLU A 191 23.42 -3.37 8.85
CA GLU A 191 22.13 -3.97 8.53
C GLU A 191 22.10 -4.66 7.17
N VAL A 192 21.50 -5.85 7.11
CA VAL A 192 21.30 -6.61 5.86
C VAL A 192 20.28 -5.95 4.91
N THR A 193 19.45 -5.05 5.43
CA THR A 193 18.48 -4.26 4.65
C THR A 193 19.16 -3.47 3.53
N SER A 194 20.41 -3.06 3.76
CA SER A 194 21.25 -2.37 2.77
C SER A 194 21.62 -3.20 1.54
N LEU A 195 21.52 -4.53 1.63
CA LEU A 195 21.73 -5.48 0.53
C LEU A 195 20.49 -5.63 -0.37
N GLY A 196 19.33 -5.16 0.09
CA GLY A 196 18.08 -5.16 -0.67
C GLY A 196 17.09 -6.23 -0.22
N ARG A 197 15.81 -6.01 -0.60
CA ARG A 197 14.68 -6.79 -0.08
C ARG A 197 14.75 -8.26 -0.45
N ALA A 198 15.24 -8.57 -1.65
CA ALA A 198 15.39 -9.95 -2.11
C ALA A 198 16.36 -10.73 -1.20
N ILE A 199 17.56 -10.18 -0.98
CA ILE A 199 18.57 -10.79 -0.12
C ILE A 199 18.05 -10.89 1.32
N ARG A 200 17.45 -9.83 1.86
CA ARG A 200 16.85 -9.86 3.20
C ARG A 200 15.82 -11.00 3.35
N GLY A 201 15.02 -11.27 2.33
CA GLY A 201 14.03 -12.35 2.35
C GLY A 201 14.65 -13.74 2.48
N GLU A 202 15.81 -13.96 1.87
CA GLU A 202 16.55 -15.23 1.93
C GLU A 202 17.27 -15.44 3.26
N LEU A 203 17.63 -14.37 3.97
CA LEU A 203 18.41 -14.43 5.21
C LEU A 203 17.59 -14.75 6.47
N GLY A 204 16.27 -14.87 6.35
CA GLY A 204 15.38 -15.24 7.45
C GLY A 204 15.50 -14.31 8.66
N GLY A 205 15.89 -14.86 9.82
CA GLY A 205 16.03 -14.13 11.08
C GLY A 205 17.33 -13.33 11.23
N LEU A 206 18.28 -13.46 10.30
CA LEU A 206 19.58 -12.78 10.40
C LEU A 206 19.45 -11.34 9.92
N THR A 207 19.63 -10.39 10.85
CA THR A 207 19.38 -8.96 10.60
C THR A 207 20.63 -8.12 10.39
N SER A 208 21.82 -8.63 10.77
CA SER A 208 23.09 -7.94 10.53
C SER A 208 24.02 -8.73 9.60
N ILE A 209 24.85 -8.02 8.85
CA ILE A 209 25.89 -8.59 7.99
C ILE A 209 26.87 -9.41 8.82
N GLY A 210 27.14 -8.99 10.07
CA GLY A 210 27.98 -9.74 11.00
C GLY A 210 27.41 -11.11 11.31
N ASP A 211 26.13 -11.19 11.67
CA ASP A 211 25.45 -12.46 11.99
C ASP A 211 25.42 -13.39 10.77
N VAL A 212 25.18 -12.83 9.58
CA VAL A 212 25.20 -13.60 8.32
C VAL A 212 26.59 -14.19 8.07
N LEU A 213 27.65 -13.41 8.27
CA LEU A 213 29.02 -13.90 8.08
C LEU A 213 29.41 -14.94 9.14
N ALA A 214 29.00 -14.76 10.40
CA ALA A 214 29.24 -15.71 11.46
C ALA A 214 28.53 -17.05 11.19
N ALA A 215 27.26 -17.00 10.79
CA ALA A 215 26.49 -18.18 10.39
C ALA A 215 27.14 -18.89 9.20
N ALA A 216 27.54 -18.14 8.15
CA ALA A 216 28.21 -18.71 6.98
C ALA A 216 29.56 -19.37 7.29
N ARG A 217 30.22 -19.00 8.39
CA ARG A 217 31.48 -19.57 8.86
C ARG A 217 31.29 -20.71 9.87
N GLY A 218 30.06 -20.99 10.30
CA GLY A 218 29.79 -21.92 11.41
C GLY A 218 30.28 -21.40 12.77
N GLU A 219 30.47 -20.08 12.90
CA GLU A 219 30.90 -19.44 14.15
C GLU A 219 29.70 -19.10 15.07
N ALA A 220 28.48 -19.18 14.53
CA ALA A 220 27.23 -18.98 15.25
C ALA A 220 26.16 -19.95 14.71
N GLY A 221 25.33 -20.48 15.61
CA GLY A 221 24.30 -21.48 15.32
C GLY A 221 24.06 -22.34 16.56
N ASP A 222 22.87 -22.90 16.70
CA ASP A 222 22.64 -23.95 17.69
C ASP A 222 23.32 -25.23 17.16
N PRO A 223 24.33 -25.79 17.86
CA PRO A 223 24.98 -27.03 17.42
C PRO A 223 24.02 -28.22 17.37
N ASP A 224 22.84 -28.11 17.99
CA ASP A 224 21.77 -29.11 17.94
C ASP A 224 20.73 -28.83 16.84
N ASP A 225 20.86 -27.74 16.05
CA ASP A 225 20.01 -27.48 14.89
C ASP A 225 20.43 -28.38 13.71
N PRO A 226 19.56 -29.28 13.21
CA PRO A 226 19.89 -30.18 12.11
C PRO A 226 20.15 -29.48 10.77
N ALA A 227 19.96 -28.16 10.68
CA ALA A 227 20.28 -27.34 9.52
C ALA A 227 21.65 -26.63 9.59
N VAL A 228 22.38 -26.73 10.70
CA VAL A 228 23.72 -26.14 10.92
C VAL A 228 24.81 -27.22 10.83
#